data_AF-A0A4Y2FBB0-F1
#
_entry.id   AF-A0A4Y2FBB0-F1
#
_cell.length_a   1.000
_cell.length_b   1.000
_cell.length_c   1.000
_cell.angle_alpha   90.00
_cell.angle_beta   90.00
_cell.angle_gamma   90.00
#
_symmetry.space_group_name_H-M   'P 1'
#
loop_
_entity.id
_entity.type
_entity.pdbx_description
1 polymer ?
#
loop_
_entity_poly.entity_id
_entity_poly.type
_entity_poly.pdbx_seq_one_letter_code
_entity_poly.pdbx_strand_id
1 'polypeptide(L)'
;MMIGDLTNVLKTVKNEIKLLQGDIKNLKEEHNSLLLRIQEKNKNAENLKSDKDSLVKTNAYCDKKKSGKLSFRKGEIVQVRRNPKATGESRKTQPRYRGPMVVTEILPSDTYRISQLDPSNGRPYATVAHVSQLKTWKCWMRMMSLVKILIMNLECKDPNEMFVNQCVMKLLCRTDGTF
;
A
#
# COMPACT_ATOMS: atom_id res chain seq x y z
N MET A 1 22.23 -75.61 57.60
CA MET A 1 21.03 -74.74 57.46
C MET A 1 21.30 -73.47 56.64
N MET A 2 22.54 -72.95 56.53
CA MET A 2 22.82 -71.64 55.90
C MET A 2 22.78 -71.56 54.35
N ILE A 3 22.85 -72.68 53.63
CA ILE A 3 22.94 -72.67 52.15
C ILE A 3 21.61 -72.26 51.49
N GLY A 4 20.47 -72.65 52.10
CA GLY A 4 19.14 -72.34 51.57
C GLY A 4 18.82 -70.84 51.56
N ASP A 5 19.28 -70.12 52.58
CA ASP A 5 19.07 -68.68 52.72
C ASP A 5 19.85 -67.89 51.67
N LEU A 6 21.11 -68.26 51.43
CA LEU A 6 21.95 -67.63 50.41
C LEU A 6 21.35 -67.77 49.00
N THR A 7 20.78 -68.94 48.68
CA THR A 7 20.12 -69.15 47.39
C THR A 7 18.85 -68.33 47.21
N ASN A 8 18.11 -68.03 48.28
CA ASN A 8 16.95 -67.15 48.22
C ASN A 8 17.37 -65.70 47.98
N VAL A 9 18.39 -65.22 48.70
CA VAL A 9 18.94 -63.87 48.50
C VAL A 9 19.40 -63.66 47.05
N LEU A 10 20.13 -64.62 46.47
CA LEU A 10 20.56 -64.57 45.07
C LEU A 10 19.39 -64.50 44.08
N LYS A 11 18.29 -65.21 44.35
CA LYS A 11 17.08 -65.15 43.51
C LYS A 11 16.41 -63.78 43.56
N THR A 12 16.33 -63.16 44.74
CA THR A 12 15.76 -61.81 44.92
C THR A 12 16.60 -60.77 44.18
N VAL A 13 17.93 -60.78 44.39
CA VAL A 13 18.86 -59.86 43.72
C VAL A 13 18.78 -60.00 42.20
N LYS A 14 18.68 -61.22 41.68
CA LYS A 14 18.54 -61.45 40.23
C LYS A 14 17.23 -60.87 39.67
N ASN A 15 16.13 -60.98 40.40
CA ASN A 15 14.84 -60.44 39.99
C ASN A 15 14.83 -58.91 40.01
N GLU A 16 15.45 -58.29 41.02
CA GLU A 16 15.61 -56.84 41.12
C GLU A 16 16.45 -56.27 39.98
N ILE A 17 17.56 -56.93 39.62
CA ILE A 17 18.38 -56.53 38.46
C ILE A 17 17.56 -56.56 37.17
N LYS A 18 16.72 -57.60 36.99
CA LYS A 18 15.86 -57.72 35.81
C LYS A 18 14.81 -56.62 35.75
N LEU A 19 14.26 -56.22 36.90
CA LEU A 19 13.31 -55.11 37.02
C LEU A 19 13.98 -53.78 36.61
N LEU A 20 15.15 -53.47 37.22
CA LEU A 20 15.90 -52.25 36.95
C LEU A 20 16.34 -52.12 35.49
N GLN A 21 16.68 -53.23 34.84
CA GLN A 21 16.99 -53.23 33.40
C GLN A 21 15.78 -52.84 32.55
N GLY A 22 14.57 -53.25 32.95
CA GLY A 22 13.32 -52.84 32.32
C GLY A 22 13.07 -51.34 32.48
N ASP A 23 13.25 -50.83 33.70
CA ASP A 23 13.03 -49.41 34.01
C ASP A 23 14.00 -48.52 33.25
N ILE A 24 15.30 -48.88 33.19
CA ILE A 24 16.31 -48.15 32.41
C ILE A 24 15.95 -48.11 30.93
N LYS A 25 15.44 -49.22 30.38
CA LYS A 25 15.00 -49.28 28.99
C LYS A 25 13.81 -48.34 28.75
N ASN A 26 12.81 -48.37 29.63
CA ASN A 26 11.65 -47.48 29.53
C ASN A 26 12.05 -46.00 29.61
N LEU A 27 12.92 -45.65 30.56
CA LEU A 27 13.45 -44.29 30.72
C LEU A 27 14.18 -43.78 29.47
N LYS A 28 14.92 -44.68 28.79
CA LYS A 28 15.61 -44.35 27.53
C LYS A 28 14.64 -44.07 26.39
N GLU A 29 13.54 -44.82 26.31
CA GLU A 29 12.47 -44.61 25.33
C GLU A 29 11.70 -43.30 25.60
N GLU A 30 11.38 -43.02 26.86
CA GLU A 30 10.75 -41.76 27.29
C GLU A 30 11.64 -40.54 26.98
N HIS A 31 12.94 -40.63 27.29
CA HIS A 31 13.90 -39.56 26.98
C HIS A 31 13.94 -39.26 25.48
N ASN A 32 13.95 -40.29 24.62
CA ASN A 32 13.96 -40.12 23.16
C ASN A 32 12.65 -39.47 22.65
N SER A 33 11.51 -39.89 23.20
CA SER A 33 10.19 -39.28 22.89
C SER A 33 10.14 -37.80 23.25
N LEU A 34 10.62 -37.44 24.45
CA LEU A 34 10.68 -36.06 24.89
C LEU A 34 11.60 -35.21 24.00
N LEU A 35 12.74 -35.76 23.61
CA LEU A 35 13.70 -35.06 22.77
C LEU A 35 13.12 -34.74 21.38
N LEU A 36 12.40 -35.70 20.77
CA LEU A 36 11.68 -35.48 19.52
C LEU A 36 10.65 -34.36 19.66
N ARG A 37 9.87 -34.39 20.75
CA ARG A 37 8.84 -33.37 21.02
C ARG A 37 9.42 -31.98 21.22
N ILE A 38 10.61 -31.86 21.82
CA ILE A 38 11.33 -30.58 21.98
C ILE A 38 11.83 -30.07 20.62
N GLN A 39 12.40 -30.94 19.79
CA GLN A 39 12.87 -30.56 18.45
C GLN A 39 11.73 -30.05 17.57
N GLU A 40 10.58 -30.73 17.57
CA GLU A 40 9.40 -30.28 16.83
C GLU A 40 8.89 -28.92 17.31
N LYS A 41 8.82 -28.71 18.64
CA LYS A 41 8.40 -27.43 19.21
C LYS A 41 9.35 -26.30 18.82
N ASN A 42 10.66 -26.53 18.82
CA ASN A 42 11.66 -25.54 18.44
C ASN A 42 11.51 -25.15 16.96
N LYS A 43 11.35 -26.14 16.06
CA LYS A 43 11.11 -25.89 14.63
C LYS A 43 9.84 -25.06 14.40
N ASN A 44 8.76 -25.34 15.12
CA ASN A 44 7.52 -24.58 15.03
C ASN A 44 7.67 -23.14 15.53
N ALA A 45 8.46 -22.92 16.59
CA ALA A 45 8.73 -21.59 17.11
C ALA A 45 9.54 -20.73 16.13
N GLU A 46 10.52 -21.31 15.45
CA GLU A 46 11.30 -20.62 14.41
C GLU A 46 10.43 -20.20 13.22
N ASN A 47 9.57 -21.11 12.73
CA ASN A 47 8.65 -20.82 11.63
C ASN A 47 7.68 -19.67 11.98
N LEU A 48 7.13 -19.68 13.21
CA LEU A 48 6.26 -18.60 13.69
C LEU A 48 6.98 -17.25 13.77
N LYS A 49 8.27 -17.25 14.09
CA LYS A 49 9.08 -16.04 14.17
C LYS A 49 9.34 -15.46 12.78
N SER A 50 9.70 -16.29 11.81
CA SER A 50 9.90 -15.87 10.43
C SER A 50 8.61 -15.35 9.79
N ASP A 51 7.46 -15.97 10.08
CA ASP A 51 6.16 -15.52 9.57
C ASP A 51 5.83 -14.12 10.07
N LYS A 52 6.01 -13.86 11.38
CA LYS A 52 5.83 -12.52 11.97
C LYS A 52 6.76 -11.49 11.34
N ASP A 53 8.04 -11.82 11.16
CA ASP A 53 9.01 -10.90 10.55
C ASP A 53 8.67 -10.60 9.09
N SER A 54 8.16 -11.59 8.34
CA SER A 54 7.71 -11.40 6.96
C SER A 54 6.46 -10.51 6.88
N LEU A 55 5.52 -10.66 7.82
CA LEU A 55 4.33 -9.83 7.92
C LEU A 55 4.70 -8.37 8.26
N VAL A 56 5.63 -8.17 9.21
CA VAL A 56 6.16 -6.84 9.56
C VAL A 56 6.81 -6.18 8.35
N LYS A 57 7.63 -6.89 7.59
CA LYS A 57 8.26 -6.37 6.35
C LYS A 57 7.23 -6.00 5.29
N THR A 58 6.20 -6.82 5.08
CA THR A 58 5.14 -6.57 4.09
C THR A 58 4.30 -5.34 4.48
N ASN A 59 3.93 -5.22 5.75
CA ASN A 59 3.18 -4.07 6.26
C ASN A 59 4.00 -2.77 6.15
N ALA A 60 5.29 -2.80 6.48
CA ALA A 60 6.17 -1.65 6.33
C ALA A 60 6.29 -1.15 4.87
N TYR A 61 6.24 -2.05 3.89
CA TYR A 61 6.19 -1.67 2.47
C TYR A 61 4.86 -1.00 2.10
N CYS A 62 3.74 -1.57 2.55
CA CYS A 62 2.41 -1.02 2.31
C CYS A 62 2.22 0.35 2.96
N ASP A 63 2.76 0.57 4.16
CA ASP A 63 2.70 1.84 4.87
C ASP A 63 3.55 2.92 4.18
N LYS A 64 4.72 2.57 3.62
CA LYS A 64 5.52 3.49 2.80
C LYS A 64 4.82 3.91 1.50
N LYS A 65 3.96 3.05 0.94
CA LYS A 65 3.14 3.36 -0.25
C LYS A 65 1.85 4.12 0.04
N LYS A 66 1.47 4.30 1.31
CA LYS A 66 0.37 5.20 1.67
C LYS A 66 0.82 6.61 1.33
N SER A 67 0.38 7.10 0.18
CA SER A 67 0.59 8.50 -0.22
C SER A 67 0.07 9.40 0.91
N GLY A 68 0.85 10.42 1.27
CA GLY A 68 0.47 11.39 2.30
C GLY A 68 -0.96 11.87 2.10
N LYS A 69 -1.67 12.10 3.21
CA LYS A 69 -3.08 12.49 3.20
C LYS A 69 -3.29 13.67 2.25
N LEU A 70 -3.98 13.41 1.13
CA LEU A 70 -4.37 14.47 0.20
C LEU A 70 -5.34 15.38 0.94
N SER A 71 -5.03 16.66 1.02
CA SER A 71 -5.90 17.67 1.60
C SER A 71 -5.89 18.89 0.71
N PHE A 72 -7.05 19.52 0.57
CA PHE A 72 -7.23 20.70 -0.26
C PHE A 72 -7.62 21.88 0.61
N ARG A 73 -7.18 23.08 0.21
CA ARG A 73 -7.60 24.33 0.87
C ARG A 73 -8.83 24.90 0.18
N LYS A 74 -9.64 25.65 0.92
CA LYS A 74 -10.69 26.49 0.34
C LYS A 74 -10.05 27.46 -0.67
N GLY A 75 -10.65 27.59 -1.85
CA GLY A 75 -10.11 28.37 -2.98
C GLY A 75 -9.17 27.60 -3.91
N GLU A 76 -8.78 26.37 -3.58
CA GLU A 76 -7.89 25.58 -4.43
C GLU A 76 -8.60 25.05 -5.69
N ILE A 77 -7.88 25.07 -6.82
CA ILE A 77 -8.40 24.58 -8.10
C ILE A 77 -8.14 23.07 -8.24
N VAL A 78 -9.22 22.31 -8.39
CA VAL A 78 -9.26 20.86 -8.46
C VAL A 78 -10.04 20.38 -9.68
N GLN A 79 -9.80 19.14 -10.09
CA GLN A 79 -10.64 18.41 -11.02
C GLN A 79 -11.44 17.34 -10.28
N VAL A 80 -12.68 17.13 -10.72
CA VAL A 80 -13.56 16.10 -10.15
C VAL A 80 -13.72 14.94 -11.11
N ARG A 81 -13.54 13.71 -10.64
CA ARG A 81 -13.74 12.49 -11.44
C ARG A 81 -15.21 12.37 -11.87
N ARG A 82 -15.43 12.07 -13.15
CA ARG A 82 -16.77 11.81 -13.72
C ARG A 82 -17.08 10.32 -13.74
N ASN A 83 -18.34 9.99 -13.53
CA ASN A 83 -18.86 8.66 -13.85
C ASN A 83 -19.08 8.57 -15.37
N PRO A 84 -18.68 7.46 -16.02
CA PRO A 84 -18.89 7.27 -17.45
C PRO A 84 -20.38 7.19 -17.75
N LYS A 85 -20.82 7.84 -18.84
CA LYS A 85 -22.22 7.84 -19.27
C LYS A 85 -22.44 6.77 -20.34
N ALA A 86 -23.60 6.11 -20.31
CA ALA A 86 -24.01 5.17 -21.35
C ALA A 86 -24.64 5.94 -22.53
N THR A 87 -23.79 6.53 -23.38
CA THR A 87 -24.21 7.33 -24.56
C THR A 87 -24.17 6.52 -25.86
N GLY A 88 -23.82 5.23 -25.80
CA GLY A 88 -23.58 4.37 -26.98
C GLY A 88 -22.13 4.39 -27.47
N GLU A 89 -21.38 5.46 -27.17
CA GLU A 89 -19.94 5.53 -27.40
C GLU A 89 -19.12 4.72 -26.38
N SER A 90 -17.89 4.35 -26.76
CA SER A 90 -16.95 3.64 -25.87
C SER A 90 -16.64 4.44 -24.61
N ARG A 91 -16.83 3.82 -23.44
CA ARG A 91 -16.49 4.43 -22.14
C ARG A 91 -15.01 4.82 -22.02
N LYS A 92 -14.13 4.26 -22.87
CA LYS A 92 -12.69 4.54 -22.86
C LYS A 92 -12.34 5.93 -23.40
N THR A 93 -13.11 6.43 -24.36
CA THR A 93 -12.85 7.72 -25.03
C THR A 93 -13.43 8.92 -24.26
N GLN A 94 -14.34 8.67 -23.32
CA GLN A 94 -14.96 9.73 -22.52
C GLN A 94 -13.97 10.37 -21.54
N PRO A 95 -14.02 11.71 -21.36
CA PRO A 95 -13.15 12.42 -20.43
C PRO A 95 -13.42 11.99 -18.97
N ARG A 96 -12.38 11.47 -18.30
CA ARG A 96 -12.47 10.90 -16.94
C ARG A 96 -12.65 11.94 -15.84
N TYR A 97 -12.24 13.19 -16.08
CA TYR A 97 -12.29 14.28 -15.11
C TYR A 97 -13.03 15.48 -15.67
N ARG A 98 -13.65 16.26 -14.79
CA ARG A 98 -14.39 17.48 -15.10
C ARG A 98 -13.63 18.70 -14.59
N GLY A 99 -13.28 19.57 -15.54
CA GLY A 99 -13.05 21.02 -15.42
C GLY A 99 -12.12 21.52 -14.31
N PRO A 100 -11.67 22.78 -14.38
CA PRO A 100 -11.19 23.46 -13.20
C PRO A 100 -12.41 23.79 -12.34
N MET A 101 -12.40 23.27 -11.12
CA MET A 101 -13.38 23.61 -10.11
C MET A 101 -12.68 24.15 -8.88
N VAL A 102 -13.35 25.02 -8.13
CA VAL A 102 -12.82 25.62 -6.91
C VAL A 102 -13.44 24.95 -5.70
N VAL A 103 -12.61 24.62 -4.71
CA VAL A 103 -13.08 24.14 -3.40
C VAL A 103 -13.74 25.30 -2.67
N THR A 104 -15.04 25.22 -2.40
CA THR A 104 -15.80 26.27 -1.70
C THR A 104 -15.88 26.03 -0.21
N GLU A 105 -16.05 24.77 0.21
CA GLU A 105 -16.18 24.39 1.62
C GLU A 105 -15.47 23.06 1.88
N ILE A 106 -14.86 22.94 3.05
CA ILE A 106 -14.25 21.71 3.54
C ILE A 106 -15.23 21.09 4.53
N LEU A 107 -15.68 19.87 4.25
CA LEU A 107 -16.61 19.11 5.10
C LEU A 107 -15.83 18.08 5.94
N PRO A 108 -16.44 17.55 7.02
CA PRO A 108 -15.88 16.43 7.76
C PRO A 108 -15.64 15.20 6.86
N SER A 109 -14.76 14.30 7.31
CA SER A 109 -14.48 13.03 6.61
C SER A 109 -13.95 13.20 5.18
N ASP A 110 -12.97 14.09 4.98
CA ASP A 110 -12.24 14.29 3.72
C ASP A 110 -13.15 14.53 2.50
N THR A 111 -14.28 15.18 2.75
CA THR A 111 -15.27 15.53 1.74
C THR A 111 -15.22 17.03 1.49
N TYR A 112 -15.39 17.44 0.24
CA TYR A 112 -15.26 18.83 -0.18
C TYR A 112 -16.48 19.23 -1.00
N ARG A 113 -16.99 20.44 -0.73
CA ARG A 113 -17.96 21.10 -1.59
C ARG A 113 -17.20 21.93 -2.61
N ILE A 114 -17.59 21.80 -3.86
CA ILE A 114 -16.82 22.28 -5.00
C ILE A 114 -17.78 22.95 -5.96
N SER A 115 -17.40 24.11 -6.49
CA SER A 115 -18.16 24.82 -7.52
C SER A 115 -17.33 25.04 -8.77
N GLN A 116 -18.01 25.15 -9.91
CA GLN A 116 -17.38 25.56 -11.15
C GLN A 116 -16.87 27.02 -11.04
N LEU A 117 -15.66 27.27 -11.55
CA LEU A 117 -15.03 28.60 -11.51
C LEU A 117 -15.81 29.61 -12.38
N ASP A 118 -16.08 29.24 -13.63
CA ASP A 118 -16.89 30.05 -14.56
C ASP A 118 -18.14 29.28 -14.99
N PRO A 119 -19.34 29.67 -14.50
CA PRO A 119 -20.59 29.08 -14.94
C PRO A 119 -20.99 29.67 -16.30
N SER A 120 -20.42 29.14 -17.39
CA SER A 120 -20.82 29.49 -18.76
C SER A 120 -22.31 29.28 -19.05
N ASN A 121 -23.01 28.47 -18.23
CA ASN A 121 -24.35 28.01 -18.49
C ASN A 121 -25.28 28.30 -17.30
N GLY A 122 -25.57 29.57 -17.00
CA GLY A 122 -26.66 30.02 -16.09
C GLY A 122 -26.65 29.49 -14.66
N ARG A 123 -26.86 28.18 -14.45
CA ARG A 123 -26.77 27.49 -13.16
C ARG A 123 -25.31 27.10 -12.87
N PRO A 124 -24.69 27.66 -11.82
CA PRO A 124 -23.38 27.20 -11.39
C PRO A 124 -23.44 25.74 -10.94
N TYR A 125 -22.60 24.90 -11.53
CA TYR A 125 -22.48 23.52 -11.12
C TYR A 125 -21.76 23.47 -9.77
N ALA A 126 -22.46 22.97 -8.74
CA ALA A 126 -21.88 22.67 -7.44
C ALA A 126 -22.07 21.19 -7.12
N THR A 127 -21.02 20.55 -6.61
CA THR A 127 -21.07 19.14 -6.20
C THR A 127 -20.28 18.95 -4.91
N VAL A 128 -20.65 17.90 -4.19
CA VAL A 128 -19.89 17.40 -3.05
C VAL A 128 -19.14 16.15 -3.51
N ALA A 129 -17.85 16.04 -3.17
CA ALA A 129 -17.00 14.93 -3.57
C ALA A 129 -15.98 14.58 -2.49
N HIS A 130 -15.70 13.29 -2.36
CA HIS A 130 -14.66 12.79 -1.46
C HIS A 130 -13.26 13.01 -2.07
N VAL A 131 -12.23 13.19 -1.24
CA VAL A 131 -10.84 13.44 -1.65
C VAL A 131 -10.32 12.48 -2.74
N SER A 132 -10.76 11.21 -2.70
CA SER A 132 -10.36 10.18 -3.67
C SER A 132 -10.85 10.42 -5.10
N GLN A 133 -11.86 11.28 -5.26
CA GLN A 133 -12.41 11.67 -6.56
C GLN A 133 -11.76 12.96 -7.09
N LEU A 134 -10.94 13.63 -6.28
CA LEU A 134 -10.33 14.91 -6.59
C LEU A 134 -8.90 14.76 -7.04
N LYS A 135 -8.48 15.64 -7.94
CA LYS A 135 -7.08 15.82 -8.33
C LYS A 135 -6.73 17.29 -8.38
N THR A 136 -5.53 17.64 -7.96
CA THR A 136 -4.98 18.99 -8.11
C THR A 136 -4.88 19.38 -9.59
N TRP A 137 -5.32 20.58 -9.94
CA TRP A 137 -5.24 21.09 -11.31
C TRP A 137 -3.79 21.16 -11.83
N LYS A 138 -2.82 21.44 -10.96
CA LYS A 138 -1.39 21.52 -11.30
C LYS A 138 -0.83 20.20 -11.90
N CYS A 139 -1.33 19.05 -11.46
CA CYS A 139 -0.93 17.75 -12.01
C CYS A 139 -1.41 17.55 -13.46
N TRP A 140 -2.56 18.13 -13.81
CA TRP A 140 -3.06 18.13 -15.19
C TRP A 140 -2.23 19.02 -16.11
N MET A 141 -1.88 20.24 -15.67
CA MET A 141 -0.99 21.11 -16.44
C MET A 141 0.38 20.47 -16.68
N ARG A 142 0.99 19.84 -15.66
CA ARG A 142 2.25 19.09 -15.83
C ARG A 142 2.15 17.92 -16.82
N MET A 143 1.02 17.20 -16.86
CA MET A 143 0.78 16.16 -17.86
C MET A 143 0.52 16.72 -19.26
N MET A 144 -0.21 17.84 -19.37
CA MET A 144 -0.49 18.50 -20.65
C MET A 144 0.76 19.12 -21.25
N SER A 145 1.69 19.69 -20.47
CA SER A 145 2.92 20.28 -20.99
C SER A 145 3.75 19.28 -21.80
N LEU A 146 3.89 18.04 -21.34
CA LEU A 146 4.66 17.01 -22.06
C LEU A 146 3.99 16.58 -23.37
N VAL A 147 2.66 16.44 -23.38
CA VAL A 147 1.89 16.06 -24.58
C VAL A 147 1.85 17.23 -25.57
N LYS A 148 1.74 18.47 -25.11
CA LYS A 148 1.74 19.67 -25.96
C LYS A 148 3.13 19.95 -26.54
N ILE A 149 4.22 19.72 -25.79
CA ILE A 149 5.59 19.72 -26.31
C ILE A 149 5.75 18.66 -27.40
N LEU A 150 5.21 17.45 -27.21
CA LEU A 150 5.29 16.38 -28.21
C LEU A 150 4.48 16.71 -29.48
N ILE A 151 3.29 17.30 -29.33
CA ILE A 151 2.42 17.70 -30.46
C ILE A 151 3.01 18.90 -31.21
N MET A 152 3.56 19.91 -30.52
CA MET A 152 4.25 21.03 -31.18
C MET A 152 5.53 20.57 -31.90
N ASN A 153 6.24 19.57 -31.37
CA ASN A 153 7.39 18.96 -32.06
C ASN A 153 7.02 18.13 -33.31
N LEU A 154 5.74 17.77 -33.47
CA LEU A 154 5.21 17.05 -34.64
C LEU A 154 4.63 18.00 -35.70
N GLU A 155 4.10 19.16 -35.30
CA GLU A 155 3.52 20.17 -36.20
C GLU A 155 4.55 21.19 -36.73
N CYS A 156 5.68 21.41 -36.06
CA CYS A 156 6.73 22.32 -36.56
C CYS A 156 7.64 21.65 -37.59
N LYS A 157 7.18 21.50 -38.84
CA LYS A 157 8.04 21.29 -40.02
C LYS A 157 8.30 22.56 -40.84
N ASP A 158 7.67 23.69 -40.52
CA ASP A 158 7.85 24.94 -41.28
C ASP A 158 8.68 25.99 -40.49
N PRO A 159 9.86 26.42 -40.99
CA PRO A 159 10.80 27.26 -40.24
C PRO A 159 10.39 28.72 -39.98
N ASN A 160 9.29 29.21 -40.54
CA ASN A 160 9.01 30.65 -40.61
C ASN A 160 8.10 31.21 -39.49
N GLU A 161 7.54 30.37 -38.60
CA GLU A 161 6.73 30.83 -37.45
C GLU A 161 7.54 31.07 -36.16
N MET A 162 8.86 30.86 -36.19
CA MET A 162 9.73 30.94 -35.02
C MET A 162 9.73 32.32 -34.32
N PHE A 163 9.38 33.40 -35.03
CA PHE A 163 9.54 34.77 -34.53
C PHE A 163 8.44 35.21 -33.55
N VAL A 164 7.23 34.66 -33.63
CA VAL A 164 6.09 35.13 -32.81
C VAL A 164 6.12 34.52 -31.40
N ASN A 165 6.56 33.27 -31.29
CA ASN A 165 6.54 32.53 -30.03
C ASN A 165 7.67 32.92 -29.05
N GLN A 166 8.75 33.52 -29.55
CA GLN A 166 9.82 34.02 -28.67
C GLN A 166 9.41 35.28 -27.88
N CYS A 167 8.42 36.05 -28.38
CA CYS A 167 7.87 37.20 -27.67
C CYS A 167 6.91 36.82 -26.54
N VAL A 168 6.08 35.78 -26.73
CA VAL A 168 5.08 35.38 -25.72
C VAL A 168 5.74 34.72 -24.50
N MET A 169 6.81 33.94 -24.70
CA MET A 169 7.55 33.32 -23.58
C MET A 169 8.29 34.35 -22.70
N LYS A 170 8.72 35.50 -23.26
CA LYS A 170 9.34 36.58 -22.46
C LYS A 170 8.35 37.35 -21.57
N LEU A 171 7.07 37.38 -21.95
CA LEU A 171 6.01 38.05 -21.17
C LEU A 171 5.51 37.21 -20.00
N LEU A 172 5.53 35.87 -20.12
CA LEU A 172 5.04 34.96 -19.06
C LEU A 172 6.09 34.65 -17.98
N CYS A 173 7.38 34.87 -18.24
CA CYS A 173 8.45 34.63 -17.26
C CYS A 173 8.85 35.87 -16.42
N ARG A 174 8.09 36.99 -16.49
CA ARG A 174 8.46 38.26 -15.83
C ARG A 174 7.63 38.65 -14.60
N THR A 175 6.74 37.80 -14.11
CA THR A 175 5.96 38.07 -12.88
C THR A 175 6.29 37.11 -11.74
N ASP A 176 7.59 36.85 -11.56
CA ASP A 176 8.15 36.40 -10.27
C ASP A 176 9.16 37.45 -9.83
N GLY A 177 8.67 38.47 -9.10
CA GLY A 177 9.46 39.54 -8.53
C GLY A 177 8.94 39.85 -7.13
N THR A 178 9.48 39.13 -6.14
CA THR A 178 9.71 39.54 -4.74
C THR A 178 8.85 40.66 -4.15
N PHE A 179 7.90 40.32 -3.27
CA PHE A 179 7.87 40.57 -1.82
C PHE A 179 6.56 40.04 -1.22
#